data_AF-A0A2V9QNL3-F1
#
_entry.id   AF-A0A2V9QNL3-F1
#
_cell.length_a   1.000
_cell.length_b   1.000
_cell.length_c   1.000
_cell.angle_alpha   90.00
_cell.angle_beta   90.00
_cell.angle_gamma   90.00
#
_symmetry.space_group_name_H-M   'P 1'
#
loop_
_entity.id
_entity.type
_entity.pdbx_description
1 polymer ?
#
loop_
_entity_poly.entity_id
_entity_poly.type
_entity_poly.pdbx_seq_one_letter_code
_entity_poly.pdbx_strand_id
1 'polypeptide(L)'
;MSKARVAQLALFVVLAAILWEKIRIPGFSQEAGTSIGFSFTNVARVSGLEALTTFGGKDSNKYLVETTGCGVAFFDYDNDGWLDVFLVN
;
A
#
# COMPACT_ATOMS: atom_id res chain seq x y z
N MET A 1 51.06 -3.58 -7.54
CA MET A 1 50.17 -2.45 -7.91
C MET A 1 50.96 -1.16 -7.82
N SER A 2 50.96 -0.30 -8.85
CA SER A 2 51.66 0.99 -8.79
C SER A 2 50.97 1.94 -7.80
N LYS A 3 51.74 2.74 -7.06
CA LYS A 3 51.22 3.74 -6.09
C LYS A 3 50.12 4.65 -6.67
N ALA A 4 50.18 4.89 -7.99
CA ALA A 4 49.17 5.63 -8.75
C ALA A 4 47.77 4.98 -8.73
N ARG A 5 47.68 3.64 -8.80
CA ARG A 5 46.39 2.93 -8.78
C ARG A 5 45.71 2.99 -7.41
N VAL A 6 46.50 3.03 -6.33
CA VAL A 6 46.00 3.15 -4.95
C VAL A 6 45.47 4.56 -4.69
N ALA A 7 46.20 5.59 -5.14
CA ALA A 7 45.76 6.99 -5.02
C ALA A 7 44.47 7.26 -5.81
N GLN A 8 44.36 6.70 -7.02
CA GLN A 8 43.17 6.86 -7.85
C GLN A 8 41.94 6.21 -7.20
N LEU A 9 42.09 5.02 -6.62
CA LEU A 9 41.00 4.33 -5.92
C LEU A 9 40.53 5.10 -4.68
N ALA A 10 41.47 5.62 -3.88
CA ALA A 10 41.15 6.45 -2.73
C ALA A 10 40.36 7.72 -3.13
N LEU A 11 40.76 8.37 -4.23
CA LEU A 11 40.04 9.52 -4.76
C LEU A 11 38.61 9.18 -5.19
N PHE A 12 38.42 8.03 -5.87
CA PHE A 12 37.07 7.58 -6.26
C PHE A 12 36.18 7.29 -5.05
N VAL A 13 36.71 6.66 -3.99
CA VAL A 13 35.95 6.38 -2.77
C VAL A 13 35.53 7.67 -2.07
N VAL A 14 36.45 8.66 -1.97
CA VAL A 14 36.15 9.96 -1.37
C VAL A 14 35.10 10.72 -2.19
N LEU A 15 35.23 10.75 -3.52
CA LEU A 15 34.25 11.40 -4.38
C LEU A 15 32.88 10.71 -4.33
N ALA A 16 32.84 9.38 -4.27
CA ALA A 16 31.60 8.63 -4.11
C ALA A 16 30.91 8.91 -2.78
N ALA A 17 31.67 9.03 -1.68
CA ALA A 17 31.12 9.37 -0.37
C ALA A 17 30.51 10.78 -0.35
N ILE A 18 31.19 11.77 -0.94
CA ILE A 18 30.70 13.15 -1.07
C ILE A 18 29.44 13.20 -1.95
N LEU A 19 29.42 12.42 -3.03
CA LEU A 19 28.27 12.34 -3.92
C LEU A 19 27.06 11.68 -3.23
N TRP A 20 27.29 10.63 -2.43
CA TRP A 20 26.27 9.96 -1.63
C TRP A 20 25.63 10.89 -0.61
N GLU A 21 26.42 11.76 0.03
CA GLU A 21 25.91 12.75 0.99
C GLU A 21 25.02 13.80 0.30
N LYS A 22 25.34 14.22 -0.93
CA LYS A 22 24.53 15.17 -1.71
C LYS A 22 23.27 14.56 -2.33
N ILE A 23 23.26 13.26 -2.61
CA ILE A 23 22.11 12.53 -3.17
C ILE A 23 21.15 12.06 -2.07
N ARG A 24 21.52 12.24 -0.79
CA ARG A 24 20.64 11.91 0.33
C ARG A 24 19.34 12.71 0.21
N ILE A 25 18.31 12.07 -0.30
CA ILE A 25 16.95 12.57 -0.27
C ILE A 25 16.66 12.77 1.22
N PRO A 26 16.34 14.01 1.66
CA PRO A 26 15.92 14.22 3.04
C PRO A 26 14.79 13.22 3.29
N GLY A 27 14.96 12.38 4.32
CA GLY A 27 13.99 11.34 4.63
C GLY A 27 12.61 11.97 4.62
N PHE A 28 11.65 11.30 3.99
CA PHE A 28 10.27 11.75 3.96
C PHE A 28 9.85 12.03 5.41
N SER A 29 9.85 13.30 5.79
CA SER A 29 9.30 13.71 7.06
C SER A 29 7.82 13.42 6.92
N GLN A 30 7.33 12.41 7.64
CA GLN A 30 5.90 12.22 7.79
C GLN A 30 5.43 13.43 8.60
N GLU A 31 5.09 14.51 7.91
CA GLU A 31 4.35 15.60 8.53
C GLU A 31 3.12 14.95 9.15
N ALA A 32 3.00 15.06 10.47
CA ALA A 32 1.81 14.61 11.16
C ALA A 32 0.66 15.42 10.58
N GLY A 33 -0.07 14.82 9.63
CA GLY A 33 -1.14 15.48 8.92
C GLY A 33 -2.09 16.11 9.92
N THR A 34 -2.43 17.39 9.69
CA THR A 34 -3.40 18.13 10.50
C THR A 34 -4.59 17.23 10.82
N SER A 35 -4.91 17.08 12.11
CA SER A 35 -6.03 16.25 12.52
C SER A 35 -7.31 16.77 11.86
N ILE A 36 -7.93 15.95 11.01
CA ILE A 36 -9.16 16.31 10.29
C ILE A 36 -10.41 16.31 11.18
N GLY A 37 -10.24 16.13 12.50
CA GLY A 37 -11.33 16.13 13.50
C GLY A 37 -12.11 14.81 13.59
N PHE A 38 -11.78 13.81 12.78
CA PHE A 38 -12.38 12.48 12.82
C PHE A 38 -11.38 11.39 12.42
N SER A 39 -11.71 10.15 12.75
CA SER A 39 -10.93 8.95 12.39
C SER A 39 -11.85 7.84 11.92
N PHE A 40 -11.44 7.10 10.90
CA PHE A 40 -12.11 5.86 10.52
C PHE A 40 -11.50 4.69 11.29
N THR A 41 -12.35 3.78 11.78
CA THR A 41 -11.92 2.52 12.39
C THR A 41 -12.37 1.37 11.51
N ASN A 42 -11.43 0.50 11.14
CA ASN A 42 -11.77 -0.73 10.44
C ASN A 42 -12.32 -1.76 11.45
N VAL A 43 -13.59 -2.14 11.28
CA VAL A 43 -14.27 -3.12 12.12
C VAL A 43 -14.50 -4.46 11.43
N ALA A 44 -14.05 -4.64 10.18
CA ALA A 44 -14.35 -5.82 9.38
C ALA A 44 -14.02 -7.13 10.12
N ARG A 45 -12.83 -7.20 10.74
CA ARG A 45 -12.39 -8.36 11.54
C ARG A 45 -13.30 -8.64 12.74
N VAL A 46 -13.63 -7.63 13.53
CA VAL A 46 -14.45 -7.83 14.74
C VAL A 46 -15.91 -8.14 14.40
N SER A 47 -16.35 -7.73 13.20
CA SER A 47 -17.66 -8.09 12.62
C SER A 47 -17.64 -9.45 11.90
N GLY A 48 -16.51 -10.17 11.88
CA GLY A 48 -16.39 -11.46 11.18
C GLY A 48 -16.33 -11.39 9.65
N LEU A 49 -16.21 -10.19 9.07
CA LEU A 49 -16.11 -9.95 7.63
C LEU A 49 -14.67 -10.16 7.12
N GLU A 50 -14.17 -11.39 7.18
CA GLU A 50 -12.81 -11.76 6.74
C GLU A 50 -12.79 -12.58 5.43
N ALA A 51 -13.97 -12.85 4.85
CA ALA A 51 -14.07 -13.64 3.62
C ALA A 51 -13.41 -12.93 2.42
N LEU A 52 -12.68 -13.70 1.62
CA LEU A 52 -12.09 -13.22 0.37
C LEU A 52 -13.08 -13.39 -0.78
N THR A 53 -13.51 -12.28 -1.36
CA THR A 53 -14.29 -12.28 -2.60
C THR A 53 -13.33 -12.13 -3.77
N THR A 54 -13.26 -13.15 -4.64
CA THR A 54 -12.32 -13.18 -5.78
C THR A 54 -13.13 -13.12 -7.07
N PHE A 55 -12.89 -12.10 -7.89
CA PHE A 55 -13.49 -11.97 -9.21
C PHE A 55 -12.39 -12.04 -10.27
N GLY A 56 -12.56 -12.89 -11.28
CA GLY A 56 -11.52 -13.16 -12.28
C GLY A 56 -10.47 -14.18 -11.83
N GLY A 57 -9.34 -14.21 -12.53
CA GLY A 57 -8.23 -15.12 -12.24
C GLY A 57 -7.42 -14.66 -11.04
N LYS A 58 -7.13 -15.58 -10.11
CA LYS A 58 -6.34 -15.34 -8.88
C LYS A 58 -5.00 -14.64 -9.14
N ASP A 59 -4.31 -15.02 -10.22
CA ASP A 59 -2.97 -14.51 -10.54
C ASP A 59 -2.98 -13.52 -11.71
N SER A 60 -4.01 -13.55 -12.56
CA SER A 60 -4.13 -12.64 -13.71
C SER A 60 -5.56 -12.57 -14.23
N ASN A 61 -6.03 -11.37 -14.54
CA ASN A 61 -7.26 -11.12 -15.27
C ASN A 61 -6.98 -11.12 -16.78
N LYS A 62 -7.83 -11.80 -17.56
CA LYS A 62 -7.71 -11.89 -19.02
C LYS A 62 -8.51 -10.79 -19.74
N TYR A 63 -9.60 -10.34 -19.12
CA TYR A 63 -10.53 -9.35 -19.64
C TYR A 63 -10.74 -8.22 -18.61
N LEU A 64 -10.95 -7.00 -19.11
CA LEU A 64 -11.20 -5.83 -18.25
C LEU A 64 -12.43 -6.00 -17.34
N VAL A 65 -13.43 -6.77 -17.78
CA VAL A 65 -14.64 -7.01 -17.00
C VAL A 65 -14.33 -7.71 -15.67
N GLU A 66 -13.29 -8.54 -15.61
CA GLU A 66 -12.85 -9.26 -14.40
C GLU A 66 -12.28 -8.32 -13.32
N THR A 67 -11.98 -7.05 -13.66
CA THR A 67 -11.51 -6.04 -12.69
C THR A 67 -12.65 -5.30 -12.00
N THR A 68 -13.88 -5.42 -12.51
CA THR A 68 -15.05 -4.69 -11.97
C THR A 68 -15.41 -5.16 -10.55
N GLY A 69 -14.88 -6.30 -10.11
CA GLY A 69 -15.14 -6.87 -8.79
C GLY A 69 -16.56 -7.40 -8.64
N CYS A 70 -16.89 -7.81 -7.42
CA CYS A 70 -18.23 -8.25 -7.06
C CYS A 70 -18.98 -7.13 -6.30
N GLY A 71 -20.31 -7.13 -6.38
CA GLY A 71 -21.15 -6.15 -5.70
C GLY A 71 -21.35 -6.46 -4.21
N VAL A 72 -21.55 -5.41 -3.41
CA VAL A 72 -22.02 -5.48 -2.02
C VAL A 72 -23.16 -4.48 -1.82
N ALA A 73 -24.13 -4.84 -0.98
CA ALA A 73 -25.20 -3.95 -0.55
C ALA A 73 -25.45 -4.08 0.96
N PHE A 74 -25.88 -2.98 1.58
CA PHE A 74 -26.38 -2.96 2.95
C PHE A 74 -27.87 -2.62 2.91
N PHE A 75 -28.70 -3.48 3.49
CA PHE A 75 -30.14 -3.25 3.63
C PHE A 75 -30.71 -4.17 4.70
N ASP A 76 -31.84 -3.79 5.29
CA ASP A 76 -32.57 -4.62 6.26
C ASP A 76 -33.47 -5.59 5.48
N TYR A 77 -33.10 -6.87 5.42
CA TYR A 77 -33.77 -7.86 4.59
C TYR A 77 -35.03 -8.43 5.27
N ASP A 78 -35.01 -8.62 6.59
CA ASP A 78 -36.09 -9.26 7.33
C ASP A 78 -36.94 -8.30 8.19
N ASN A 79 -36.59 -7.01 8.18
CA ASN A 79 -37.23 -5.92 8.93
C ASN A 79 -37.06 -6.03 10.45
N ASP A 80 -35.93 -6.56 10.92
CA ASP A 80 -35.60 -6.61 12.34
C ASP A 80 -34.94 -5.32 12.87
N GLY A 81 -34.66 -4.37 11.97
CA GLY A 81 -34.04 -3.08 12.26
C GLY A 81 -32.51 -3.10 12.25
N TRP A 82 -31.89 -4.24 11.97
CA TRP A 82 -30.45 -4.36 11.74
C TRP A 82 -30.15 -4.26 10.24
N LEU A 83 -29.01 -3.67 9.90
CA LEU A 83 -28.54 -3.67 8.52
C LEU A 83 -27.86 -5.01 8.22
N ASP A 84 -28.40 -5.75 7.26
CA ASP A 84 -27.79 -6.95 6.73
C ASP A 84 -26.77 -6.62 5.65
N VAL A 85 -25.81 -7.53 5.47
CA VAL A 85 -24.79 -7.47 4.42
C VAL A 85 -25.13 -8.46 3.33
N PHE A 86 -25.33 -7.97 2.11
CA PHE A 86 -25.53 -8.80 0.93
C PHE A 86 -24.29 -8.74 0.02
N LEU A 87 -23.68 -9.90 -0.22
CA LEU A 87 -22.50 -10.06 -1.06
C LEU A 87 -22.88 -10.82 -2.33
N VAL A 88 -22.52 -10.27 -3.49
CA VAL A 88 -22.64 -10.94 -4.79
C VAL A 88 -21.32 -11.65 -5.09
N ASN A 89 -21.37 -12.78 -5.80
CA ASN A 89 -20.20 -13.50 -6.30
C ASN A 89 -20.39 -13.79 -7.79
#